data_AF-A0A7H9K9D3-F1
#
_entry.id   AF-A0A7H9K9D3-F1
#
_cell.length_a   1.000
_cell.length_b   1.000
_cell.length_c   1.000
_cell.angle_alpha   90.00
_cell.angle_beta   90.00
_cell.angle_gamma   90.00
#
_symmetry.space_group_name_H-M   'P 1'
#
loop_
_entity.id
_entity.type
_entity.pdbx_description
1 polymer ?
#
loop_
_entity_poly.entity_id
_entity_poly.type
_entity_poly.pdbx_seq_one_letter_code
_entity_poly.pdbx_strand_id
1 'polypeptide(L)' 'MSDCHPVLLPEGPFSREQVVAVTTVYRNVFTEDDQGTHFRLVIRNAEGQLRWRCWNFESDADKQLNAWLASEGLLRQ' A
#
# COMPACT_ATOMS: atom_id res chain seq x y z
N MET A 1 18.47 10.77 -14.19
CA MET A 1 17.65 11.10 -13.01
C MET A 1 16.31 10.46 -13.29
N SER A 2 16.10 9.21 -12.84
CA SER A 2 14.80 8.57 -13.07
C SER A 2 13.76 9.33 -12.29
N ASP A 3 12.70 9.75 -12.96
CA ASP A 3 11.48 10.23 -12.35
C ASP A 3 10.98 9.17 -11.35
N CYS A 4 11.41 9.28 -10.09
CA CYS A 4 10.90 8.49 -8.98
C CYS A 4 9.52 9.02 -8.62
N HIS A 5 8.56 8.82 -9.52
CA HIS A 5 7.16 8.97 -9.15
C HIS A 5 6.81 7.83 -8.19
N PRO A 6 6.31 8.14 -6.98
CA PRO A 6 5.86 7.11 -6.06
C PRO A 6 4.76 6.28 -6.74
N VAL A 7 4.82 4.96 -6.61
CA VAL A 7 3.73 4.09 -7.08
C VAL A 7 2.57 4.27 -6.10
N LEU A 8 1.54 4.99 -6.55
CA LEU A 8 0.35 5.31 -5.76
C LEU A 8 -0.82 4.38 -6.13
N LEU A 9 -1.74 4.17 -5.18
CA LEU A 9 -3.02 3.54 -5.48
C LEU A 9 -3.98 4.51 -6.19
N PRO A 10 -4.89 4.00 -7.04
CA PRO A 10 -5.97 4.80 -7.60
C PRO A 10 -6.93 5.28 -6.50
N GLU A 11 -7.71 6.32 -6.78
CA GLU A 11 -8.80 6.73 -5.91
C GLU A 11 -9.88 5.63 -5.81
N GLY A 12 -10.30 5.29 -4.60
CA GLY A 12 -11.29 4.25 -4.34
C GLY A 12 -10.73 2.82 -4.19
N PRO A 13 -11.53 1.78 -4.49
CA PRO A 13 -11.13 0.39 -4.40
C PRO A 13 -9.89 0.06 -5.23
N PHE A 14 -9.12 -0.91 -4.78
CA PHE A 14 -7.89 -1.32 -5.44
C PHE A 14 -7.85 -2.80 -5.79
N SER A 15 -7.15 -3.10 -6.88
CA SER A 15 -6.93 -4.43 -7.42
C SER A 15 -5.68 -5.09 -6.83
N ARG A 16 -5.55 -6.40 -7.05
CA ARG A 16 -4.38 -7.16 -6.61
C ARG A 16 -3.14 -6.74 -7.38
N GLU A 17 -3.28 -6.45 -8.67
CA GLU A 17 -2.20 -5.98 -9.54
C GLU A 17 -1.60 -4.66 -9.02
N GLN A 18 -2.46 -3.74 -8.58
CA GLN A 18 -2.03 -2.48 -7.98
C GLN A 18 -1.30 -2.70 -6.64
N VAL A 19 -1.81 -3.59 -5.79
CA VAL A 19 -1.12 -3.95 -4.56
C VAL A 19 0.22 -4.63 -4.82
N VAL A 20 0.31 -5.49 -5.82
CA VAL A 20 1.58 -6.09 -6.24
C VAL A 20 2.56 -5.02 -6.69
N ALA A 21 2.12 -4.02 -7.46
CA ALA A 21 2.97 -2.90 -7.86
C ALA A 21 3.50 -2.12 -6.64
N VAL A 22 2.62 -1.75 -5.70
CA VAL A 22 3.01 -1.03 -4.47
C VAL A 22 3.95 -1.87 -3.61
N THR A 23 3.61 -3.12 -3.33
CA THR A 23 4.43 -4.02 -2.49
C THR A 23 5.77 -4.39 -3.12
N THR A 24 5.89 -4.31 -4.45
CA THR A 24 7.18 -4.47 -5.16
C THR A 24 8.09 -3.27 -4.98
N VAL A 25 7.53 -2.07 -4.83
CA VAL A 25 8.31 -0.84 -4.58
C VAL A 25 8.61 -0.65 -3.10
N TYR A 26 7.65 -0.96 -2.22
CA TYR A 26 7.73 -0.65 -0.80
C TYR A 26 7.84 -1.92 0.06
N ARG A 27 8.85 -1.97 0.93
CA ARG A 27 9.10 -3.12 1.82
C ARG A 27 8.19 -3.16 3.03
N ASN A 28 7.53 -2.05 3.33
CA ASN A 28 6.72 -1.82 4.50
C ASN A 28 5.21 -1.88 4.22
N VAL A 29 4.85 -2.30 3.02
CA VAL A 29 3.48 -2.57 2.59
C VAL A 29 3.30 -4.07 2.42
N PHE A 30 2.19 -4.60 2.92
CA PHE A 30 1.90 -6.03 2.99
C PHE A 30 0.45 -6.31 2.61
N THR A 31 0.20 -7.50 2.08
CA THR A 31 -1.15 -8.05 1.95
C THR A 31 -1.43 -8.98 3.13
N GLU A 32 -2.54 -8.77 3.83
CA GLU A 32 -3.01 -9.61 4.93
C GLU A 32 -4.49 -9.99 4.73
N ASP A 33 -4.98 -10.95 5.52
CA ASP A 33 -6.39 -11.41 5.50
C ASP A 33 -6.91 -11.73 4.09
N ASP A 34 -6.08 -12.42 3.28
CA ASP A 34 -6.40 -12.75 1.89
C ASP A 34 -7.45 -13.86 1.79
N GLN A 35 -8.66 -13.49 1.38
CA GLN A 35 -9.82 -14.35 1.14
C GLN A 35 -10.14 -14.46 -0.35
N GLY A 36 -9.14 -14.31 -1.22
CA GLY A 36 -9.28 -14.37 -2.68
C GLY A 36 -9.63 -13.01 -3.27
N THR A 37 -10.93 -12.69 -3.35
CA THR A 37 -11.40 -11.40 -3.89
C THR A 37 -11.36 -10.27 -2.87
N HIS A 38 -11.38 -10.61 -1.58
CA HIS A 38 -11.26 -9.66 -0.48
C HIS A 38 -9.92 -9.85 0.21
N PHE A 39 -9.17 -8.77 0.36
CA PHE A 39 -7.87 -8.79 1.03
C PHE A 39 -7.60 -7.43 1.65
N ARG A 40 -6.71 -7.38 2.64
CA ARG A 40 -6.29 -6.14 3.27
C ARG A 40 -4.93 -5.72 2.79
N LEU A 41 -4.80 -4.42 2.55
CA LEU A 41 -3.51 -3.77 2.44
C LEU A 41 -3.11 -3.24 3.80
N VAL A 42 -1.88 -3.51 4.21
CA VAL A 42 -1.36 -3.20 5.54
C VAL A 42 -0.05 -2.45 5.40
N ILE A 43 0.07 -1.36 6.14
CA ILE A 43 1.30 -0.60 6.29
C ILE A 43 1.86 -0.83 7.69
N ARG A 44 3.16 -1.12 7.77
CA ARG A 44 3.91 -1.17 9.03
C ARG A 44 5.05 -0.15 9.05
N ASN A 45 5.43 0.36 10.21
CA ASN A 45 6.65 1.17 10.32
C ASN A 45 7.92 0.30 10.25
N ALA A 46 9.09 0.92 10.35
CA ALA A 46 10.37 0.23 10.35
C ALA A 46 10.50 -0.78 11.51
N GLU A 47 9.79 -0.54 12.62
CA GLU A 47 9.72 -1.39 13.79
C GLU A 47 8.66 -2.51 13.68
N GLY A 48 7.96 -2.61 12.55
CA GLY A 48 6.95 -3.65 12.28
C GLY A 48 5.56 -3.39 12.90
N GLN A 49 5.36 -2.24 13.54
CA GLN A 49 4.08 -1.84 14.13
C GLN A 49 3.09 -1.43 13.05
N LEU A 50 1.83 -1.85 13.22
CA LEU A 50 0.74 -1.48 12.33
C LEU A 50 0.53 0.04 12.34
N ARG A 51 0.71 0.68 11.19
CA ARG A 51 0.38 2.10 11.00
C ARG A 51 -1.02 2.27 10.42
N TRP A 52 -1.36 1.42 9.46
CA TRP A 52 -2.60 1.54 8.72
C TRP A 52 -3.01 0.21 8.10
N ARG A 53 -4.32 0.00 7.94
CA ARG A 53 -4.87 -1.12 7.16
C ARG A 53 -6.21 -0.74 6.56
N CYS A 54 -6.55 -1.35 5.43
CA CYS A 54 -7.82 -1.15 4.76
C CYS A 54 -8.16 -2.34 3.88
N TRP A 55 -9.45 -2.65 3.73
CA TRP A 55 -9.90 -3.62 2.75
C TRP A 55 -9.83 -3.08 1.32
N ASN A 56 -9.60 -3.97 0.36
CA ASN A 56 -9.50 -3.63 -1.06
C ASN A 56 -10.75 -3.01 -1.69
N PHE A 57 -11.92 -3.18 -1.08
CA PHE A 57 -13.20 -2.63 -1.56
C PHE A 57 -13.61 -1.32 -0.87
N GLU A 58 -12.85 -0.84 0.11
CA GLU A 58 -13.15 0.42 0.79
C GLU A 58 -12.85 1.62 -0.12
N SER A 59 -13.69 2.66 -0.02
CA SER A 59 -13.70 3.81 -0.92
C SER A 59 -12.68 4.91 -0.58
N ASP A 60 -12.06 4.89 0.61
CA ASP A 60 -11.13 5.93 1.09
C ASP A 60 -9.72 5.38 1.39
N ALA A 61 -9.38 4.25 0.78
CA ALA A 61 -8.10 3.57 0.98
C ALA A 61 -6.89 4.40 0.50
N ASP A 62 -7.09 5.15 -0.58
CA ASP A 62 -6.06 5.85 -1.32
C ASP A 62 -5.50 7.05 -0.55
N LYS A 63 -6.36 7.85 0.09
CA LYS A 63 -5.96 9.11 0.72
C LYS A 63 -4.92 8.92 1.82
N GLN A 64 -5.19 8.00 2.75
CA GLN A 64 -4.27 7.72 3.86
C GLN A 64 -3.04 6.95 3.40
N LEU A 65 -3.19 5.98 2.50
CA LEU A 65 -2.06 5.21 2.00
C LEU A 65 -1.09 6.09 1.20
N ASN A 66 -1.58 6.84 0.22
CA ASN A 66 -0.73 7.65 -0.66
C ASN A 66 -0.01 8.76 0.12
N ALA A 67 -0.68 9.38 1.11
CA ALA A 67 -0.04 10.33 2.02
C ALA A 67 1.09 9.68 2.81
N TRP A 68 0.88 8.44 3.30
CA TRP A 68 1.90 7.73 4.05
C TRP A 68 3.06 7.24 3.19
N LEU A 69 2.79 6.71 1.98
CA LEU A 69 3.85 6.31 1.05
C LEU A 69 4.73 7.49 0.64
N ALA A 70 4.16 8.69 0.54
CA ALA A 70 4.90 9.91 0.25
C ALA A 70 5.79 10.36 1.42
N SER A 71 5.40 10.11 2.68
CA SER A 71 6.15 10.58 3.86
C SER A 71 7.09 9.53 4.47
N GLU A 72 6.67 8.26 4.51
CA GLU A 72 7.30 7.17 5.27
C GLU A 72 7.46 5.88 4.45
N GLY A 73 7.20 5.92 3.13
CA GLY A 73 7.40 4.78 2.24
C GLY A 73 8.85 4.29 2.23
N LEU A 74 9.08 3.05 2.66
CA LEU A 74 10.41 2.45 2.69
C LEU A 74 10.60 1.65 1.41
N LEU A 75 11.42 2.16 0.51
CA LEU A 75 11.71 1.49 -0.77
C LEU A 75 12.41 0.13 -0.53
N ARG A 76 12.08 -0.85 -1.36
CA ARG A 76 12.87 -2.07 -1.51
C ARG A 76 14.17 -1.69 -2.23
N GLN A 77 15.31 -2.05 -1.62
CA GLN A 77 16.64 -1.92 -2.22
C GLN A 77 16.95 -3.11 -3.12
#